data_AF-A0A9E3P156-F1
#
_entry.id   AF-A0A9E3P156-F1
#
_cell.length_a   1.000
_cell.length_b   1.000
_cell.length_c   1.000
_cell.angle_alpha   90.00
_cell.angle_beta   90.00
_cell.angle_gamma   90.00
#
_symmetry.space_group_name_H-M   'P 1'
#
loop_
_entity.id
_entity.type
_entity.pdbx_description
1 polymer ?
#
loop_
_entity_poly.entity_id
_entity_poly.type
_entity_poly.pdbx_seq_one_letter_code
_entity_poly.pdbx_strand_id
1 'polypeptide(L)' 'MRKSVGPRRKRRAKPIDSATLGAQIEEARVRVRPLLPDMDEQSLITILASVLQPFGTGKHFLLKRRADGGFVF' A
#
# COMPACT_ATOMS: atom_id res chain seq x y z
N MET A 1 35.85 6.56 -24.37
CA MET A 1 35.06 5.33 -24.15
C MET A 1 33.66 5.73 -23.67
N ARG A 2 32.61 5.55 -24.49
CA ARG A 2 31.22 5.91 -24.14
C ARG A 2 30.54 4.71 -23.47
N LYS A 3 30.17 4.84 -22.19
CA LYS A 3 29.38 3.82 -21.48
C LYS A 3 27.94 3.85 -22.02
N SER A 4 27.57 2.81 -22.76
CA SER A 4 26.20 2.56 -23.21
C SER A 4 25.29 2.29 -21.99
N VAL A 5 24.46 3.26 -21.64
CA VAL A 5 23.39 3.08 -20.65
C VAL A 5 22.28 2.28 -21.32
N GLY A 6 22.22 0.98 -21.04
CA GLY A 6 21.16 0.10 -21.55
C GLY A 6 19.76 0.56 -21.11
N PRO A 7 18.71 0.24 -21.88
CA PRO A 7 17.37 0.75 -21.63
C PRO A 7 16.85 0.26 -20.28
N ARG A 8 16.50 1.22 -19.41
CA ARG A 8 15.89 1.00 -18.10
C ARG A 8 14.53 0.33 -18.31
N ARG A 9 14.47 -1.01 -18.27
CA ARG A 9 13.21 -1.77 -18.34
C ARG A 9 12.29 -1.26 -17.23
N LYS A 10 11.28 -0.47 -17.58
CA LYS A 10 10.12 -0.20 -16.72
C LYS A 10 9.44 -1.54 -16.51
N ARG A 11 9.71 -2.21 -15.38
CA ARG A 11 8.92 -3.36 -14.94
C ARG A 11 7.51 -2.82 -14.72
N ARG A 12 6.64 -2.95 -15.71
CA ARG A 12 5.20 -2.72 -15.53
C ARG A 12 4.77 -3.74 -14.49
N ALA A 13 4.37 -3.26 -13.31
CA ALA A 13 3.79 -4.13 -12.31
C ALA A 13 2.60 -4.83 -12.95
N LYS A 14 2.62 -6.17 -12.94
CA LYS A 14 1.50 -6.96 -13.43
C LYS A 14 0.29 -6.62 -12.54
N PRO A 15 -0.90 -6.35 -13.10
CA PRO A 15 -2.08 -6.08 -12.27
C PRO A 15 -2.27 -7.23 -11.29
N ILE A 16 -2.30 -6.93 -9.99
CA ILE A 16 -2.67 -7.92 -8.98
C ILE A 16 -4.18 -8.14 -9.12
N ASP A 17 -4.59 -9.39 -9.21
CA ASP A 17 -6.00 -9.78 -9.24
C ASP A 17 -6.69 -9.34 -7.93
N SER A 18 -7.92 -8.84 -8.03
CA SER A 18 -8.66 -8.29 -6.89
C SER A 18 -8.88 -9.31 -5.77
N ALA A 19 -9.06 -10.59 -6.12
CA ALA A 19 -9.18 -11.66 -5.13
C ALA A 19 -7.87 -11.89 -4.37
N THR A 20 -6.74 -11.83 -5.08
CA THR A 20 -5.41 -11.96 -4.48
C THR A 20 -5.10 -10.77 -3.56
N LEU A 21 -5.46 -9.55 -3.98
CA LEU A 21 -5.29 -8.35 -3.17
C LEU A 21 -6.15 -8.41 -1.89
N GLY A 22 -7.40 -8.85 -1.99
CA GLY A 22 -8.29 -9.02 -0.83
C GLY A 22 -7.71 -10.00 0.20
N ALA A 23 -7.19 -11.15 -0.24
CA ALA A 23 -6.55 -12.12 0.66
C ALA A 23 -5.31 -11.54 1.36
N GLN A 24 -4.48 -10.77 0.65
CA GLN A 24 -3.30 -10.12 1.23
C GLN A 24 -3.67 -9.05 2.26
N ILE A 25 -4.75 -8.28 2.00
CA ILE A 25 -5.28 -7.28 2.95
C ILE A 25 -5.75 -7.97 4.23
N GLU A 26 -6.52 -9.06 4.12
CA GLU A 26 -7.02 -9.79 5.29
C GLU A 26 -5.89 -10.43 6.11
N GLU A 27 -4.91 -11.04 5.45
CA GLU A 27 -3.74 -11.61 6.11
C GLU A 27 -2.90 -10.54 6.82
N ALA A 28 -2.75 -9.37 6.21
CA ALA A 28 -2.07 -8.23 6.84
C ALA A 28 -2.90 -7.66 8.01
N ARG A 29 -4.22 -7.59 7.87
CA ARG A 29 -5.14 -7.11 8.90
C ARG A 29 -5.03 -7.95 10.17
N VAL A 30 -5.11 -9.28 10.06
CA VAL A 30 -4.99 -10.19 11.21
C VAL A 30 -3.66 -10.02 11.95
N ARG A 31 -2.57 -9.80 11.20
CA ARG A 31 -1.23 -9.58 11.79
C ARG A 31 -1.07 -8.21 12.45
N VAL A 32 -1.64 -7.17 11.85
CA VAL A 32 -1.44 -5.77 12.29
C VAL A 32 -2.45 -5.35 13.35
N ARG A 33 -3.67 -5.92 13.36
CA ARG A 33 -4.74 -5.61 14.32
C ARG A 33 -4.27 -5.58 15.78
N PRO A 34 -3.54 -6.59 16.32
CA PRO A 34 -3.11 -6.56 17.72
C PRO A 34 -2.08 -5.47 18.02
N LEU A 35 -1.38 -4.93 17.01
CA LEU A 35 -0.41 -3.85 17.17
C LEU A 35 -1.07 -2.47 17.20
N LEU A 36 -2.32 -2.36 16.75
CA LEU A 36 -3.06 -1.11 16.58
C LEU A 36 -4.48 -1.24 17.18
N PRO A 37 -4.58 -1.44 18.51
CA PRO A 37 -5.86 -1.69 19.19
C PRO A 37 -6.81 -0.50 19.09
N ASP A 38 -6.28 0.73 19.07
CA ASP A 38 -7.08 1.97 19.05
C ASP A 38 -7.51 2.40 17.64
N MET A 39 -7.04 1.71 16.60
CA MET A 39 -7.38 2.07 15.23
C MET A 39 -8.72 1.45 14.81
N ASP A 40 -9.51 2.23 14.08
CA ASP A 40 -10.74 1.75 13.46
C ASP A 40 -10.46 0.69 12.36
N GLU A 41 -11.35 -0.30 12.27
CA GLU A 41 -11.20 -1.46 11.38
C GLU A 41 -11.30 -1.07 9.90
N GLN A 42 -12.21 -0.15 9.57
CA GLN A 42 -12.40 0.35 8.21
C GLN A 42 -11.19 1.18 7.75
N SER A 43 -10.64 1.97 8.67
CA SER A 43 -9.43 2.75 8.46
C SER A 43 -8.22 1.83 8.20
N LEU A 44 -8.04 0.78 9.01
CA LEU A 44 -6.97 -0.20 8.83
C LEU A 44 -7.05 -0.89 7.45
N ILE A 45 -8.24 -1.33 7.04
CA ILE A 45 -8.46 -1.96 5.73
C ILE A 45 -8.08 -0.99 4.59
N THR A 46 -8.48 0.28 4.72
CA THR A 46 -8.21 1.31 3.71
C THR A 46 -6.70 1.57 3.56
N ILE A 47 -5.96 1.63 4.68
CA ILE A 47 -4.50 1.77 4.67
C ILE A 47 -3.86 0.57 3.99
N LEU A 48 -4.21 -0.65 4.41
CA LEU A 48 -3.64 -1.87 3.88
C LEU A 48 -3.93 -2.02 2.37
N ALA A 49 -5.16 -1.72 1.96
CA ALA A 49 -5.54 -1.72 0.55
C ALA A 49 -4.70 -0.73 -0.28
N SER A 50 -4.31 0.40 0.31
CA SER A 50 -3.48 1.39 -0.36
C SER A 50 -2.02 0.98 -0.42
N VAL A 51 -1.46 0.50 0.69
CA VAL A 51 -0.05 0.08 0.81
C VAL A 51 0.25 -1.15 -0.04
N LEU A 52 -0.67 -2.11 -0.10
CA LEU A 52 -0.51 -3.36 -0.84
C LEU A 52 -0.80 -3.22 -2.34
N GLN A 53 -1.38 -2.09 -2.77
CA GLN A 53 -1.59 -1.86 -4.19
C GLN A 53 -0.28 -1.56 -4.94
N PRO A 54 -0.11 -2.07 -6.16
CA PRO A 54 1.06 -1.78 -6.97
C PRO A 54 1.23 -0.27 -7.21
N PHE A 55 2.48 0.21 -7.17
CA PHE A 55 2.81 1.57 -7.60
C PHE A 55 2.36 1.80 -9.05
N GLY A 56 1.53 2.82 -9.29
CA GLY A 56 0.99 3.16 -10.60
C GLY A 56 -0.50 2.88 -10.82
N THR A 57 -1.22 2.38 -9.80
CA THR A 57 -2.70 2.24 -9.83
C THR A 57 -3.45 3.54 -9.51
N GLY A 58 -2.74 4.62 -9.15
CA GLY A 58 -3.31 5.94 -8.86
C GLY A 58 -4.03 6.07 -7.51
N LYS A 59 -4.25 4.98 -6.77
CA LYS A 59 -4.95 4.96 -5.47
C LYS A 59 -4.01 4.73 -4.28
N HIS A 60 -2.91 5.49 -4.28
CA HIS A 60 -2.00 5.57 -3.12
C HIS A 60 -2.49 6.72 -2.24
N PHE A 61 -3.16 6.40 -1.13
CA PHE A 61 -3.51 7.35 -0.09
C PHE A 61 -2.24 7.60 0.73
N LEU A 62 -1.74 8.83 0.63
CA LEU A 62 -0.61 9.27 1.43
C LEU A 62 -1.10 9.52 2.84
N LEU A 63 -0.69 8.66 3.78
CA LEU A 63 -1.00 8.85 5.19
C LEU A 63 -0.35 10.15 5.67
N LYS A 64 -1.13 11.21 5.85
CA LYS A 64 -0.63 12.49 6.33
C LYS A 64 -0.74 12.51 7.85
N ARG A 65 0.41 12.61 8.52
CA ARG A 65 0.46 12.83 9.96
C ARG A 65 0.03 14.27 10.25
N ARG A 66 -1.01 14.42 11.07
CA ARG A 66 -1.47 15.70 11.60
C ARG A 66 -0.60 16.14 12.78
N ALA A 67 -0.61 17.44 13.07
CA ALA A 67 0.19 18.03 14.14
C ALA A 67 -0.21 17.56 15.55
N ASP A 68 -1.45 17.07 15.70
CA ASP A 68 -1.99 16.46 16.93
C ASP A 68 -1.56 14.99 17.10
N GLY A 69 -0.77 14.45 16.16
CA GLY A 69 -0.36 13.05 16.16
C GLY A 69 -1.35 12.09 15.49
N GLY A 70 -2.52 12.57 15.05
CA GLY A 70 -3.47 11.77 14.29
C GLY A 70 -3.02 11.52 12.85
N PHE A 71 -3.65 10.57 12.17
CA PHE A 71 -3.41 10.28 10.76
C PHE A 71 -4.69 10.48 9.96
N VAL A 72 -4.58 11.12 8.79
CA VAL A 72 -5.68 11.38 7.86
C VAL A 72 -5.27 10.96 6.44
N PHE A 73 -6.25 10.50 5.67
CA PHE A 73 -6.14 10.12 4.26
C PHE A 73 -6.29 11.32 3.32
#